data_AF-A0A9D6ZA86-F1
#
_entry.id   AF-A0A9D6ZA86-F1
#
_cell.length_a   1.000
_cell.length_b   1.000
_cell.length_c   1.000
_cell.angle_alpha   90.00
_cell.angle_beta   90.00
_cell.angle_gamma   90.00
#
_symmetry.space_group_name_H-M   'P 1'
#
loop_
_entity.id
_entity.type
_entity.pdbx_description
1 polymer ?
#
loop_
_entity_poly.entity_id
_entity_poly.type
_entity_poly.pdbx_seq_one_letter_code
_entity_poly.pdbx_strand_id
1 'polypeptide(L)'
;MRNDEEIRKDVQQIKLLIERLRSMREREIVMTRMGRMPNHGEIREMNDLSASIEASIKRNTTIINFSTRKIFEALKNSYEMNMKSWENRKKFALQAFERDMKKKVES
;
A
#
# COMPACT_ATOMS: atom_id res chain seq x y z
N MET A 1 22.95 -19.15 8.00
CA MET A 1 21.47 -19.16 8.18
C MET A 1 21.12 -17.87 8.89
N ARG A 2 20.14 -17.07 8.41
CA ARG A 2 19.74 -15.83 9.11
C ARG A 2 19.19 -16.18 10.49
N ASN A 3 19.51 -15.37 11.48
CA ASN A 3 19.05 -15.61 12.86
C ASN A 3 17.63 -15.04 13.07
N ASP A 4 16.96 -15.50 14.13
CA ASP A 4 15.57 -15.12 14.42
C ASP A 4 15.39 -13.61 14.71
N GLU A 5 16.47 -12.93 15.11
CA GLU A 5 16.42 -11.49 15.37
C GLU A 5 16.49 -10.67 14.08
N GLU A 6 17.29 -11.08 13.10
CA GLU A 6 17.31 -10.50 11.75
C GLU A 6 15.95 -10.66 11.07
N ILE A 7 15.30 -11.82 11.23
CA ILE A 7 13.96 -12.06 10.70
C ILE A 7 12.95 -11.11 11.35
N ARG A 8 13.02 -10.93 12.67
CA ARG A 8 12.14 -9.99 13.40
C ARG A 8 12.34 -8.55 12.94
N LYS A 9 13.59 -8.11 12.74
CA LYS A 9 13.93 -6.77 12.25
C LYS A 9 13.36 -6.54 10.85
N ASP A 10 13.54 -7.50 9.93
CA ASP A 10 12.97 -7.42 8.58
C ASP A 10 11.45 -7.33 8.60
N VAL A 11 10.79 -8.16 9.41
CA VAL A 11 9.32 -8.15 9.56
C VAL A 11 8.84 -6.80 10.06
N GLN A 12 9.50 -6.23 11.07
CA GLN A 12 9.14 -4.94 11.63
C GLN A 12 9.35 -3.81 10.63
N GLN A 13 10.46 -3.84 9.89
CA GLN A 13 10.74 -2.86 8.84
C GLN A 13 9.68 -2.90 7.74
N ILE A 14 9.31 -4.09 7.27
CA ILE A 14 8.27 -4.26 6.25
C ILE A 14 6.91 -3.74 6.75
N LYS A 15 6.54 -4.02 8.01
CA LYS A 15 5.31 -3.49 8.61
C LYS A 15 5.29 -1.96 8.63
N LEU A 16 6.42 -1.33 8.98
CA LEU A 16 6.52 0.14 8.98
C LEU A 16 6.36 0.72 7.57
N LEU A 17 6.97 0.09 6.55
CA LEU A 17 6.81 0.50 5.16
C LEU A 17 5.35 0.36 4.69
N ILE A 18 4.69 -0.75 5.03
CA ILE A 18 3.27 -0.98 4.70
C ILE A 18 2.39 0.10 5.33
N GLU A 19 2.61 0.43 6.60
CA GLU A 19 1.80 1.42 7.32
C GLU A 19 2.02 2.84 6.77
N ARG A 20 3.25 3.20 6.40
CA ARG A 20 3.56 4.46 5.73
C ARG A 20 2.81 4.55 4.39
N LEU A 21 2.93 3.52 3.55
CA LEU A 21 2.26 3.48 2.25
C LEU A 21 0.74 3.55 2.40
N ARG A 22 0.17 2.84 3.38
CA ARG A 22 -1.26 2.90 3.71
C ARG A 22 -1.69 4.33 4.04
N SER A 23 -0.95 5.02 4.91
CA SER A 23 -1.27 6.38 5.31
C SER A 23 -1.28 7.36 4.13
N MET A 24 -0.29 7.27 3.23
CA MET A 24 -0.24 8.10 2.01
C MET A 24 -1.42 7.85 1.08
N ARG A 25 -1.81 6.58 0.94
CA ARG A 25 -2.94 6.15 0.11
C ARG A 25 -4.30 6.55 0.66
N GLU A 26 -4.47 6.52 1.98
CA GLU A 26 -5.67 7.08 2.62
C GLU A 26 -5.77 8.59 2.34
N ARG A 27 -4.64 9.31 2.44
CA ARG A 27 -4.60 10.73 2.07
C ARG A 27 -4.98 10.93 0.61
N GLU A 28 -4.50 10.09 -0.31
CA GLU A 28 -4.89 10.17 -1.73
C GLU A 28 -6.41 9.99 -1.95
N ILE A 29 -7.06 9.06 -1.22
CA ILE A 29 -8.51 8.91 -1.28
C ILE A 29 -9.21 10.20 -0.85
N VAL A 30 -8.74 10.82 0.24
CA VAL A 30 -9.30 12.09 0.74
C VAL A 30 -9.12 13.21 -0.30
N MET A 31 -7.94 13.30 -0.92
CA MET A 31 -7.68 14.29 -1.97
C MET A 31 -8.59 14.08 -3.18
N THR A 32 -8.76 12.84 -3.61
CA THR A 32 -9.67 12.48 -4.72
C THR A 32 -11.09 12.99 -4.46
N ARG A 33 -11.61 12.82 -3.24
CA ARG A 33 -12.95 13.32 -2.86
C ARG A 33 -13.06 14.84 -2.94
N MET A 34 -11.96 15.56 -2.76
CA MET A 34 -11.89 17.02 -2.87
C MET A 34 -11.60 17.50 -4.30
N GLY A 35 -11.54 16.59 -5.29
CA GLY A 35 -11.13 16.94 -6.65
C GLY A 35 -9.66 17.32 -6.78
N ARG A 36 -8.80 16.88 -5.83
CA ARG A 36 -7.36 17.13 -5.82
C ARG A 36 -6.58 15.85 -6.08
N MET A 37 -5.35 15.99 -6.55
CA MET A 37 -4.42 14.88 -6.73
C MET A 37 -3.18 15.07 -5.85
N PRO A 38 -2.55 13.97 -5.37
CA PRO A 38 -1.21 14.06 -4.79
C PRO A 38 -0.25 14.68 -5.79
N ASN A 39 0.77 15.36 -5.29
CA ASN A 39 1.80 15.89 -6.18
C ASN A 39 2.66 14.76 -6.77
N HIS A 40 3.42 15.06 -7.82
CA HIS A 40 4.25 14.06 -8.50
C HIS A 40 5.28 13.39 -7.56
N GLY A 41 5.82 14.14 -6.59
CA GLY A 41 6.76 13.61 -5.60
C GLY A 41 6.11 12.57 -4.68
N GLU A 42 4.90 12.85 -4.17
CA GLU A 42 4.12 11.93 -3.35
C GLU A 42 3.75 10.65 -4.13
N ILE A 43 3.38 10.78 -5.42
CA ILE A 43 3.09 9.63 -6.29
C ILE A 43 4.34 8.77 -6.46
N ARG A 44 5.49 9.39 -6.74
CA ARG A 44 6.76 8.67 -6.88
C ARG A 44 7.12 7.95 -5.59
N GLU A 45 7.03 8.62 -4.44
CA GLU A 45 7.31 8.03 -3.14
C GLU A 45 6.40 6.84 -2.83
N MET A 46 5.10 6.92 -3.14
CA MET A 46 4.18 5.79 -2.98
C MET A 46 4.60 4.59 -3.84
N ASN A 47 5.01 4.83 -5.09
CA ASN A 47 5.47 3.77 -6.00
C ASN A 47 6.78 3.14 -5.51
N ASP A 48 7.73 3.96 -5.06
CA ASP A 48 9.01 3.51 -4.52
C ASP A 48 8.83 2.68 -3.25
N LEU A 49 7.89 3.08 -2.38
CA LEU A 49 7.51 2.31 -1.20
C LEU A 49 6.90 0.96 -1.58
N SER A 50 5.97 0.93 -2.54
CA SER A 50 5.38 -0.32 -3.05
C SER A 50 6.46 -1.27 -3.58
N ALA A 51 7.35 -0.78 -4.44
CA ALA A 51 8.46 -1.57 -4.97
C ALA A 51 9.40 -2.08 -3.88
N SER A 52 9.69 -1.23 -2.87
CA SER A 52 10.55 -1.60 -1.74
C SER A 52 9.93 -2.69 -0.86
N ILE A 53 8.62 -2.63 -0.62
CA ILE A 53 7.88 -3.66 0.13
C ILE A 53 7.91 -4.98 -0.64
N GLU A 54 7.61 -4.96 -1.94
CA GLU A 54 7.59 -6.15 -2.79
C GLU A 54 8.95 -6.81 -2.89
N ALA A 55 10.01 -6.03 -3.08
CA ALA A 55 11.39 -6.52 -3.08
C ALA A 55 11.77 -7.16 -1.72
N SER A 56 11.40 -6.51 -0.62
CA SER A 56 11.69 -6.99 0.73
C SER A 56 10.96 -8.29 1.07
N ILE A 57 9.69 -8.41 0.67
CA ILE A 57 8.91 -9.64 0.82
C ILE A 57 9.51 -10.74 -0.06
N LYS A 58 9.77 -10.46 -1.35
CA LYS A 58 10.30 -11.44 -2.31
C LYS A 58 11.62 -12.04 -1.81
N ARG A 59 12.58 -11.19 -1.42
CA ARG A 59 13.88 -11.61 -0.87
C ARG A 59 13.74 -12.57 0.30
N ASN A 60 12.74 -12.35 1.16
CA ASN A 60 12.52 -13.12 2.37
C ASN A 60 11.66 -14.38 2.15
N THR A 61 10.85 -14.45 1.09
CA THR A 61 10.13 -15.68 0.71
C THR A 61 11.01 -16.74 0.05
N THR A 62 12.19 -16.37 -0.43
CA THR A 62 13.22 -17.30 -0.94
C THR A 62 13.97 -18.05 0.17
N ILE A 63 13.69 -17.73 1.44
CA ILE A 63 14.29 -18.39 2.61
C ILE A 63 13.78 -19.84 2.72
N ILE A 64 14.71 -20.78 2.92
CA ILE A 64 14.46 -22.24 2.96
C ILE A 64 13.65 -22.66 4.21
N ASN A 65 13.70 -21.88 5.30
CA ASN A 65 12.95 -22.16 6.52
C ASN A 65 11.45 -21.91 6.33
N PHE A 66 10.66 -22.98 6.45
CA PHE A 66 9.21 -22.97 6.30
C PHE A 66 8.47 -22.04 7.27
N SER A 67 8.90 -21.96 8.54
CA SER A 67 8.24 -21.09 9.53
C SER A 67 8.43 -19.62 9.19
N THR A 68 9.65 -19.24 8.83
CA THR A 68 10.00 -17.90 8.35
C THR A 68 9.22 -17.54 7.08
N ARG A 69 9.16 -18.46 6.11
CA ARG A 69 8.42 -18.26 4.87
C ARG A 69 6.94 -17.94 5.10
N LYS A 70 6.27 -18.68 5.99
CA LYS A 70 4.86 -18.43 6.34
C LYS A 70 4.61 -17.02 6.89
N ILE A 71 5.55 -16.47 7.67
CA ILE A 71 5.43 -15.11 8.21
C ILE A 71 5.42 -14.08 7.07
N PHE A 72 6.35 -14.21 6.11
CA PHE A 72 6.42 -13.30 4.97
C PHE A 72 5.27 -13.49 3.97
N GLU A 73 4.78 -14.71 3.79
CA GLU A 73 3.56 -14.98 3.01
C GLU A 73 2.32 -14.32 3.64
N ALA A 74 2.18 -14.36 4.97
CA ALA A 74 1.10 -13.65 5.65
C ALA A 74 1.20 -12.12 5.48
N LEU A 75 2.41 -11.55 5.56
CA LEU A 75 2.64 -10.14 5.28
C LEU A 75 2.29 -9.77 3.83
N LYS A 76 2.68 -10.62 2.87
CA LYS A 76 2.34 -10.46 1.46
C LYS A 76 0.83 -10.42 1.25
N ASN A 77 0.11 -11.40 1.78
CA ASN A 77 -1.34 -11.47 1.64
C ASN A 77 -2.02 -10.25 2.25
N SER A 78 -1.55 -9.79 3.43
CA SER A 78 -2.06 -8.58 4.06
C SER A 78 -1.81 -7.33 3.21
N TYR A 79 -0.60 -7.19 2.66
CA TYR A 79 -0.26 -6.10 1.75
C TYR A 79 -1.14 -6.10 0.49
N GLU A 80 -1.29 -7.23 -0.19
CA GLU A 80 -2.10 -7.37 -1.41
C GLU A 80 -3.59 -7.08 -1.15
N MET A 81 -4.14 -7.51 -0.02
CA MET A 81 -5.50 -7.16 0.37
C MET A 81 -5.67 -5.65 0.61
N ASN A 82 -4.69 -5.01 1.27
CA ASN A 82 -4.70 -3.56 1.48
C ASN A 82 -4.59 -2.79 0.16
N MET A 83 -3.74 -3.22 -0.77
CA MET A 83 -3.63 -2.67 -2.13
C MET A 83 -4.98 -2.69 -2.85
N LYS A 84 -5.60 -3.88 -2.94
CA LYS A 84 -6.87 -4.07 -3.63
C LYS A 84 -8.00 -3.26 -2.98
N SER A 85 -8.02 -3.19 -1.65
CA SER A 85 -8.98 -2.37 -0.90
C SER A 85 -8.82 -0.89 -1.22
N TRP A 86 -7.60 -0.37 -1.23
CA TRP A 86 -7.32 1.02 -1.59
C TRP A 86 -7.75 1.34 -3.03
N GLU A 87 -7.38 0.52 -4.01
CA GLU A 87 -7.77 0.73 -5.42
C GLU A 87 -9.29 0.85 -5.58
N ASN A 88 -10.03 -0.06 -4.94
CA ASN A 88 -11.48 -0.02 -4.94
C ASN A 88 -12.02 1.26 -4.31
N ARG A 89 -11.52 1.63 -3.13
CA ARG A 89 -11.97 2.83 -2.40
C ARG A 89 -11.65 4.13 -3.14
N LYS A 90 -10.48 4.18 -3.80
CA LYS A 90 -10.10 5.30 -4.67
C LYS A 90 -11.03 5.40 -5.88
N LYS A 91 -11.33 4.28 -6.54
CA LYS A 91 -12.28 4.23 -7.66
C LYS A 91 -13.67 4.74 -7.24
N PHE A 92 -14.17 4.30 -6.08
CA PHE A 92 -15.44 4.80 -5.54
C PHE A 92 -15.40 6.30 -5.23
N ALA A 93 -14.30 6.79 -4.66
CA ALA A 93 -14.13 8.23 -4.40
C ALA A 93 -14.18 9.05 -5.70
N LEU A 94 -13.52 8.57 -6.77
CA LEU A 94 -13.54 9.23 -8.07
C LEU A 94 -14.95 9.25 -8.67
N GLN A 95 -15.66 8.12 -8.65
CA GLN A 95 -17.04 8.05 -9.16
C GLN A 95 -17.99 8.96 -8.39
N ALA A 96 -17.83 9.10 -7.07
CA ALA A 96 -18.61 10.02 -6.27
C ALA A 96 -18.34 11.47 -6.67
N PHE A 97 -17.06 11.85 -6.80
CA PHE A 97 -16.66 13.17 -7.25
C PHE A 97 -17.22 13.51 -8.64
N GLU A 98 -17.14 12.59 -9.61
CA GLU A 98 -17.69 12.77 -10.95
C GLU A 98 -19.21 13.01 -10.94
N ARG A 99 -19.95 12.29 -10.10
CA ARG A 99 -21.40 12.50 -9.93
C ARG A 99 -21.71 13.88 -9.35
N ASP A 100 -20.96 14.32 -8.35
CA ASP A 100 -21.16 15.63 -7.73
C ASP A 100 -20.84 16.78 -8.70
N MET A 101 -19.82 16.61 -9.54
CA MET A 101 -19.49 17.56 -10.59
C MET A 101 -20.60 17.66 -11.66
N LYS A 102 -21.18 16.53 -12.09
CA LYS A 102 -22.30 16.54 -13.05
C LYS A 102 -23.52 17.28 -12.51
N LYS A 103 -23.91 17.00 -11.26
CA LYS A 103 -25.04 17.68 -10.61
C LYS A 103 -24.86 19.20 -10.56
N LYS A 104 -23.63 19.68 -10.28
CA LYS A 104 -23.31 21.11 -10.26
C LYS A 104 -23.40 21.80 -11.62
N VAL A 105 -23.23 21.07 -12.72
CA VAL A 105 -23.32 21.61 -14.08
C VAL A 105 -24.78 21.68 -14.54
N GLU A 106 -25.63 20.79 -14.03
CA GLU A 106 -27.06 20.71 -14.36
C GLU A 106 -27.96 21.60 -13.48
N SER A 107 -27.40 22.21 -12.43
CA SER A 107 -28.09 23.14 -11.51
C SER A 107 -27.81 24.59 -11.86
#